data_AF-A0A8J9UN75-F1
#
_entry.id   AF-A0A8J9UN75-F1
#
_cell.length_a   1.000
_cell.length_b   1.000
_cell.length_c   1.000
_cell.angle_alpha   90.00
_cell.angle_beta   90.00
_cell.angle_gamma   90.00
#
_symmetry.space_group_name_H-M   'P 1'
#
loop_
_entity.id
_entity.type
_entity.pdbx_description
1 polymer ?
#
loop_
_entity_poly.entity_id
_entity_poly.type
_entity_poly.pdbx_seq_one_letter_code
_entity_poly.pdbx_strand_id
1 'polypeptide(L)'
;MKAINSRIDTDENKKFVILIWKYWKWLKNRHVRNFDNKRRNNPLSGCSVNNCVFTGDDSKLSTADAVIIHVQHGIFPNTTDRSERQRWVFLNDESPLNAFSMSRLQPKISDLANIFNWSMTYSCPGHFRSDCNIISGYLFYLVFENSECEEYLTEKCFYNAYSKGAIPVILGPTVENCRLLLPPNSFLHIDNFESPEELAKNIIEISKDDNKLLSYHRWRNDFEVVNEHGYFGSKSYHLCRICEALNYNDRSNKVYTAENLRKYFDPKFSCR
;
A
#
# COMPACT_ATOMS: atom_id res chain seq x y z
N MET A 1 -13.04 -1.44 -5.54
CA MET A 1 -14.15 -1.73 -6.47
C MET A 1 -15.04 -0.49 -6.59
N LYS A 2 -15.62 -0.19 -7.75
CA LYS A 2 -16.65 0.87 -7.92
C LYS A 2 -17.91 0.25 -8.54
N ALA A 3 -19.06 0.45 -7.88
CA ALA A 3 -20.36 0.23 -8.50
C ALA A 3 -20.75 1.46 -9.35
N ILE A 4 -21.56 1.26 -10.38
CA ILE A 4 -21.93 2.30 -11.35
C ILE A 4 -23.23 3.00 -10.94
N ASN A 5 -23.21 4.34 -10.97
CA ASN A 5 -24.33 5.28 -10.92
C ASN A 5 -25.25 5.31 -9.68
N SER A 6 -24.98 6.28 -8.80
CA SER A 6 -26.01 7.27 -8.46
C SER A 6 -25.43 8.67 -8.65
N ARG A 7 -26.15 9.58 -9.33
CA ARG A 7 -25.74 10.98 -9.49
C ARG A 7 -26.16 11.75 -8.24
N ILE A 8 -25.22 11.99 -7.35
CA ILE A 8 -25.38 12.93 -6.23
C ILE A 8 -25.11 14.33 -6.75
N ASP A 9 -25.97 15.27 -6.36
CA ASP A 9 -26.06 16.64 -6.87
C ASP A 9 -24.75 17.42 -6.66
N THR A 10 -24.09 17.78 -7.76
CA THR A 10 -22.81 18.50 -7.75
C THR A 10 -23.05 20.00 -7.75
N ASP A 11 -22.80 20.63 -6.60
CA ASP A 11 -22.70 22.09 -6.45
C ASP A 11 -21.47 22.60 -7.23
N GLU A 12 -21.65 22.89 -8.53
CA GLU A 12 -20.59 23.21 -9.49
C GLU A 12 -19.71 24.40 -9.10
N ASN A 13 -20.18 25.27 -8.18
CA ASN A 13 -19.46 26.45 -7.70
C ASN A 13 -18.63 26.21 -6.44
N LYS A 14 -18.72 25.04 -5.80
CA LYS A 14 -18.02 24.78 -4.54
C LYS A 14 -16.54 24.46 -4.75
N LYS A 15 -15.65 25.24 -4.12
CA LYS A 15 -14.19 25.06 -4.18
C LYS A 15 -13.65 24.51 -2.86
N PHE A 16 -12.89 23.41 -2.91
CA PHE A 16 -12.37 22.73 -1.72
C PHE A 16 -10.86 22.97 -1.53
N VAL A 17 -10.47 23.63 -0.44
CA VAL A 17 -9.05 23.83 -0.11
C VAL A 17 -8.56 22.66 0.74
N ILE A 18 -7.62 21.85 0.22
CA ILE A 18 -7.07 20.67 0.91
C ILE A 18 -5.63 20.96 1.36
N LEU A 19 -5.46 21.35 2.62
CA LEU A 19 -4.13 21.55 3.19
C LEU A 19 -3.42 20.20 3.43
N ILE A 20 -2.45 19.84 2.58
CA ILE A 20 -1.40 18.89 2.98
C ILE A 20 -0.34 19.65 3.75
N TRP A 21 -0.44 19.51 5.06
CA TRP A 21 0.42 20.12 6.04
C TRP A 21 1.83 19.51 5.98
N LYS A 22 2.84 20.39 5.96
CA LYS A 22 4.30 20.11 6.05
C LYS A 22 4.92 19.36 4.86
N TYR A 23 4.23 18.39 4.26
CA TYR A 23 4.85 17.43 3.33
C TYR A 23 4.48 17.55 1.87
N TRP A 24 3.75 18.58 1.40
CA TRP A 24 3.33 18.51 0.01
C TRP A 24 4.46 18.57 -1.02
N LYS A 25 5.61 19.21 -0.75
CA LYS A 25 6.75 19.11 -1.70
C LYS A 25 7.17 17.65 -1.91
N TRP A 26 7.16 16.84 -0.84
CA TRP A 26 7.37 15.39 -0.89
C TRP A 26 6.19 14.64 -1.54
N LEU A 27 4.95 14.91 -1.13
CA LEU A 27 3.75 14.23 -1.65
C LEU A 27 3.56 14.54 -3.15
N LYS A 28 3.83 15.77 -3.59
CA LYS A 28 3.87 16.18 -5.00
C LYS A 28 4.96 15.44 -5.76
N ASN A 29 6.16 15.35 -5.19
CA ASN A 29 7.23 14.59 -5.82
C ASN A 29 6.81 13.12 -5.97
N ARG A 30 6.38 12.45 -4.88
CA ARG A 30 5.97 11.05 -4.88
C ARG A 30 4.75 10.77 -5.77
N HIS A 31 3.61 11.41 -5.52
CA HIS A 31 2.33 11.04 -6.14
C HIS A 31 1.96 11.85 -7.39
N VAL A 32 2.62 12.98 -7.67
CA VAL A 32 2.28 13.85 -8.82
C VAL A 32 3.41 13.88 -9.87
N ARG A 33 4.68 13.68 -9.49
CA ARG A 33 5.83 13.83 -10.41
C ARG A 33 6.57 12.52 -10.71
N ASN A 34 6.73 11.63 -9.75
CA ASN A 34 7.43 10.35 -9.95
C ASN A 34 6.59 9.31 -10.72
N PHE A 35 5.27 9.52 -10.76
CA PHE A 35 4.28 8.60 -11.34
C PHE A 35 3.43 9.24 -12.45
N ASP A 36 3.86 10.39 -12.99
CA ASP A 36 3.31 10.96 -14.23
C ASP A 36 4.42 11.15 -15.26
N ASN A 37 4.44 10.29 -16.28
CA ASN A 37 5.38 10.35 -17.40
C ASN A 37 5.31 11.68 -18.17
N LYS A 38 4.22 12.46 -18.03
CA LYS A 38 4.04 13.78 -18.65
C LYS A 38 4.44 14.94 -17.72
N ARG A 39 4.96 14.67 -16.52
CA ARG A 39 5.44 15.64 -15.51
C ARG A 39 4.47 16.81 -15.23
N ARG A 40 3.16 16.58 -15.30
CA ARG A 40 2.17 17.66 -15.17
C ARG A 40 2.14 18.14 -13.72
N ASN A 41 2.37 19.44 -13.51
CA ASN A 41 2.39 20.02 -12.16
C ASN A 41 1.02 20.08 -11.46
N ASN A 42 -0.07 19.69 -12.14
CA ASN A 42 -1.43 19.65 -11.62
C ASN A 42 -1.76 18.26 -11.03
N PRO A 43 -1.94 18.12 -9.70
CA PRO A 43 -2.33 16.84 -9.06
C PRO A 43 -3.65 16.27 -9.56
N LEU A 44 -4.52 17.10 -10.15
CA LEU A 44 -5.87 16.72 -10.55
C LEU A 44 -6.01 16.45 -12.06
N SER A 45 -4.89 16.36 -12.80
CA SER A 45 -4.89 16.03 -14.23
C SER A 45 -5.49 14.64 -14.48
N GLY A 46 -6.69 14.60 -15.07
CA GLY A 46 -7.39 13.35 -15.38
C GLY A 46 -8.12 12.73 -14.18
N CYS A 47 -8.38 13.48 -13.11
CA CYS A 47 -9.46 13.16 -12.18
C CYS A 47 -10.81 13.55 -12.80
N SER A 48 -11.92 13.04 -12.25
CA SER A 48 -13.27 13.51 -12.62
C SER A 48 -13.61 14.92 -12.09
N VAL A 49 -12.86 15.42 -11.11
CA VAL A 49 -13.05 16.71 -10.41
C VAL A 49 -11.71 17.41 -10.17
N ASN A 50 -11.66 18.75 -10.14
CA ASN A 50 -10.41 19.52 -10.31
C ASN A 50 -10.18 20.72 -9.36
N ASN A 51 -10.83 20.79 -8.19
CA ASN A 51 -10.99 22.02 -7.39
C ASN A 51 -10.07 22.20 -6.11
N CYS A 52 -8.82 21.68 -6.04
CA CYS A 52 -7.95 21.67 -4.81
C CYS A 52 -6.42 22.10 -4.98
N VAL A 53 -5.67 22.46 -3.88
CA VAL A 53 -4.30 23.12 -3.86
C VAL A 53 -3.41 22.81 -2.59
N PHE A 54 -2.04 22.87 -2.62
CA PHE A 54 -1.08 22.28 -1.60
C PHE A 54 0.41 22.93 -1.46
N THR A 55 1.25 22.74 -0.38
CA THR A 55 2.66 23.37 -0.16
C THR A 55 3.84 22.60 0.60
N GLY A 56 5.14 23.03 0.54
CA GLY A 56 6.24 22.48 1.42
C GLY A 56 7.60 23.24 1.46
N ASP A 57 8.06 23.62 2.66
CA ASP A 57 9.14 24.60 2.97
C ASP A 57 9.95 24.20 4.22
N ASP A 58 11.29 24.25 4.14
CA ASP A 58 12.24 23.67 5.10
C ASP A 58 12.49 24.57 6.34
N SER A 59 12.13 25.86 6.28
CA SER A 59 12.21 26.81 7.42
C SER A 59 11.34 26.41 8.61
N LYS A 60 10.44 25.44 8.40
CA LYS A 60 9.54 24.88 9.42
C LYS A 60 10.15 23.77 10.27
N LEU A 61 11.41 23.35 10.06
CA LEU A 61 12.02 22.16 10.69
C LEU A 61 11.85 22.07 12.23
N SER A 62 12.02 23.18 12.95
CA SER A 62 11.87 23.26 14.43
C SER A 62 10.43 23.33 14.92
N THR A 63 9.47 23.52 14.01
CA THR A 63 8.02 23.59 14.26
C THR A 63 7.27 22.52 13.46
N ALA A 64 7.99 21.54 12.89
CA ALA A 64 7.46 20.42 12.13
C ALA A 64 7.10 19.26 13.07
N ASP A 65 5.95 18.62 12.85
CA ASP A 65 5.47 17.53 13.73
C ASP A 65 6.02 16.14 13.33
N ALA A 66 6.84 16.05 12.27
CA ALA A 66 7.66 14.88 11.92
C ALA A 66 8.79 15.27 10.93
N VAL A 67 9.77 14.38 10.72
CA VAL A 67 10.89 14.46 9.75
C VAL A 67 11.26 13.02 9.27
N ILE A 68 11.83 12.84 8.06
CA ILE A 68 12.10 11.50 7.45
C ILE A 68 13.53 11.42 6.86
N ILE A 69 14.24 10.27 7.03
CA ILE A 69 15.66 10.06 6.63
C ILE A 69 15.85 8.65 5.96
N HIS A 70 16.92 8.46 5.17
CA HIS A 70 17.23 7.26 4.37
C HIS A 70 18.64 6.73 4.69
N VAL A 71 18.86 5.40 4.78
CA VAL A 71 19.88 4.88 5.72
C VAL A 71 21.03 4.03 5.14
N GLN A 72 20.91 3.48 3.92
CA GLN A 72 21.93 2.58 3.31
C GLN A 72 23.36 3.16 3.20
N HIS A 73 23.55 4.47 3.36
CA HIS A 73 24.85 5.14 3.22
C HIS A 73 25.61 5.36 4.55
N GLY A 74 25.01 5.11 5.71
CA GLY A 74 25.73 5.15 6.99
C GLY A 74 26.19 6.53 7.50
N ILE A 75 25.66 7.64 6.96
CA ILE A 75 26.02 9.01 7.34
C ILE A 75 24.88 9.64 8.15
N PHE A 76 25.19 10.15 9.34
CA PHE A 76 24.20 10.68 10.30
C PHE A 76 24.63 12.03 10.88
N PRO A 77 23.69 12.95 11.18
CA PRO A 77 24.00 14.21 11.83
C PRO A 77 24.39 14.01 13.31
N ASN A 78 25.32 14.81 13.82
CA ASN A 78 25.75 14.74 15.21
C ASN A 78 24.85 15.61 16.10
N THR A 79 24.13 15.02 17.05
CA THR A 79 23.08 15.71 17.83
C THR A 79 23.18 15.39 19.33
N THR A 80 23.80 16.29 20.10
CA THR A 80 23.83 16.24 21.58
C THR A 80 22.67 16.98 22.24
N ASP A 81 21.98 17.86 21.51
CA ASP A 81 20.73 18.52 21.95
C ASP A 81 19.59 18.13 20.99
N ARG A 82 18.56 17.45 21.53
CA ARG A 82 17.39 16.98 20.76
C ARG A 82 16.11 17.26 21.55
N SER A 83 15.08 17.76 20.85
CA SER A 83 13.74 17.89 21.41
C SER A 83 13.01 16.53 21.45
N GLU A 84 12.39 16.20 22.59
CA GLU A 84 11.67 14.94 22.82
C GLU A 84 10.45 14.71 21.90
N ARG A 85 9.97 15.74 21.20
CA ARG A 85 8.75 15.65 20.37
C ARG A 85 8.96 15.26 18.90
N GLN A 86 10.21 15.13 18.42
CA GLN A 86 10.49 14.70 17.04
C GLN A 86 10.74 13.18 16.93
N ARG A 87 10.11 12.52 15.94
CA ARG A 87 10.34 11.10 15.58
C ARG A 87 11.16 10.97 14.28
N TRP A 88 12.00 9.95 14.24
CA TRP A 88 13.02 9.68 13.21
C TRP A 88 12.87 8.23 12.73
N VAL A 89 12.87 8.01 11.41
CA VAL A 89 12.47 6.73 10.79
C VAL A 89 13.59 6.16 9.91
N PHE A 90 13.74 4.83 9.93
CA PHE A 90 14.68 4.06 9.11
C PHE A 90 13.96 3.47 7.90
N LEU A 91 14.68 3.30 6.79
CA LEU A 91 14.17 2.79 5.52
C LEU A 91 15.21 1.86 4.91
N ASN A 92 14.79 0.64 4.57
CA ASN A 92 15.69 -0.39 4.07
C ASN A 92 14.96 -1.35 3.13
N ASP A 93 15.55 -1.61 1.97
CA ASP A 93 14.97 -2.40 0.88
C ASP A 93 15.58 -3.82 0.76
N GLU A 94 16.62 -4.15 1.54
CA GLU A 94 17.30 -5.47 1.51
C GLU A 94 16.80 -6.43 2.60
N SER A 95 17.45 -7.57 2.88
CA SER A 95 17.02 -8.52 3.94
C SER A 95 17.89 -8.47 5.21
N PRO A 96 17.44 -9.02 6.37
CA PRO A 96 18.19 -8.98 7.64
C PRO A 96 19.67 -9.38 7.60
N LEU A 97 20.08 -10.31 6.74
CA LEU A 97 21.50 -10.68 6.57
C LEU A 97 22.32 -9.65 5.78
N ASN A 98 21.68 -8.86 4.91
CA ASN A 98 22.35 -8.06 3.88
C ASN A 98 22.43 -6.56 4.18
N ALA A 99 21.88 -6.12 5.32
CA ALA A 99 21.70 -4.71 5.72
C ALA A 99 22.92 -3.80 5.56
N PHE A 100 24.14 -4.34 5.69
CA PHE A 100 25.40 -3.60 5.71
C PHE A 100 26.43 -4.10 4.69
N SER A 101 25.99 -4.81 3.64
CA SER A 101 26.82 -5.48 2.64
C SER A 101 27.84 -4.59 1.90
N MET A 102 27.61 -3.27 1.86
CA MET A 102 28.51 -2.29 1.24
C MET A 102 29.45 -1.55 2.21
N SER A 103 29.49 -1.91 3.50
CA SER A 103 30.42 -1.31 4.46
C SER A 103 31.82 -1.94 4.41
N ARG A 104 32.88 -1.12 4.55
CA ARG A 104 34.27 -1.62 4.67
C ARG A 104 34.57 -2.32 6.00
N LEU A 105 33.80 -2.00 7.04
CA LEU A 105 33.86 -2.60 8.38
C LEU A 105 32.43 -2.75 8.89
N GLN A 106 32.07 -3.93 9.38
CA GLN A 106 30.72 -4.11 9.95
C GLN A 106 30.59 -3.31 11.25
N PRO A 107 29.56 -2.46 11.40
CA PRO A 107 29.32 -1.74 12.65
C PRO A 107 28.95 -2.72 13.75
N LYS A 108 29.35 -2.46 15.00
CA LYS A 108 28.86 -3.26 16.12
C LYS A 108 27.40 -2.91 16.38
N ILE A 109 26.57 -3.90 16.70
CA ILE A 109 25.15 -3.71 17.00
C ILE A 109 24.93 -2.72 18.17
N SER A 110 25.87 -2.66 19.13
CA SER A 110 25.89 -1.68 20.21
C SER A 110 25.89 -0.23 19.73
N ASP A 111 26.55 0.05 18.61
CA ASP A 111 26.83 1.39 18.12
C ASP A 111 25.63 1.95 17.32
N LEU A 112 24.64 1.10 17.06
CA LEU A 112 23.36 1.41 16.41
C LEU A 112 22.22 1.57 17.43
N ALA A 113 22.48 1.36 18.72
CA ALA A 113 21.48 1.43 19.78
C ALA A 113 20.92 2.85 19.93
N ASN A 114 19.59 2.96 20.05
CA ASN A 114 18.83 4.21 20.22
C ASN A 114 18.82 5.18 19.01
N ILE A 115 19.30 4.77 17.83
CA ILE A 115 19.40 5.66 16.65
C ILE A 115 18.19 5.53 15.67
N PHE A 116 17.62 4.34 15.49
CA PHE A 116 16.70 4.02 14.38
C PHE A 116 15.43 3.27 14.79
N ASN A 117 14.39 3.26 13.93
CA ASN A 117 13.07 2.71 14.34
C ASN A 117 12.23 1.76 13.43
N TRP A 118 12.57 1.33 12.18
CA TRP A 118 11.88 0.21 11.42
C TRP A 118 12.60 -0.29 10.12
N SER A 119 12.25 -1.47 9.50
CA SER A 119 13.14 -2.37 8.69
C SER A 119 12.82 -2.72 7.17
N MET A 120 12.75 -4.00 6.70
CA MET A 120 13.63 -4.55 5.58
C MET A 120 13.29 -5.96 4.88
N THR A 121 12.99 -6.11 3.54
CA THR A 121 13.09 -7.42 2.71
C THR A 121 13.03 -7.41 1.11
N TYR A 122 13.80 -8.32 0.40
CA TYR A 122 13.82 -8.89 -1.04
C TYR A 122 13.22 -8.16 -2.30
N SER A 123 13.89 -8.20 -3.49
CA SER A 123 13.61 -7.30 -4.66
C SER A 123 13.53 -7.91 -6.10
N CYS A 124 12.47 -7.54 -6.87
CA CYS A 124 12.38 -7.62 -8.36
C CYS A 124 13.20 -6.49 -9.05
N PRO A 125 13.61 -6.61 -10.34
CA PRO A 125 14.28 -5.53 -11.07
C PRO A 125 13.49 -4.20 -11.01
N GLY A 126 14.02 -3.24 -10.27
CA GLY A 126 13.43 -1.91 -10.06
C GLY A 126 12.28 -1.84 -9.06
N HIS A 127 12.22 -2.74 -8.07
CA HIS A 127 11.48 -2.67 -6.79
C HIS A 127 10.43 -1.53 -6.66
N PHE A 128 9.15 -1.87 -6.73
CA PHE A 128 7.99 -0.95 -6.70
C PHE A 128 7.91 0.13 -7.80
N ARG A 129 8.98 0.41 -8.57
CA ARG A 129 9.02 1.44 -9.62
C ARG A 129 8.70 0.88 -11.01
N SER A 130 9.12 -0.34 -11.30
CA SER A 130 8.84 -1.04 -12.55
C SER A 130 8.07 -2.34 -12.32
N ASP A 131 7.28 -2.69 -13.32
CA ASP A 131 6.47 -3.90 -13.34
C ASP A 131 7.31 -5.18 -13.44
N CYS A 132 6.91 -6.24 -12.73
CA CYS A 132 7.66 -7.50 -12.64
C CYS A 132 6.96 -8.62 -13.45
N ASN A 133 7.13 -8.59 -14.77
CA ASN A 133 6.40 -9.48 -15.71
C ASN A 133 6.67 -10.97 -15.53
N ILE A 134 7.78 -11.36 -14.89
CA ILE A 134 8.11 -12.76 -14.58
C ILE A 134 7.01 -13.43 -13.73
N ILE A 135 6.35 -12.65 -12.86
CA ILE A 135 5.27 -13.15 -11.99
C ILE A 135 4.06 -13.66 -12.80
N SER A 136 3.85 -13.15 -14.01
CA SER A 136 2.76 -13.61 -14.90
C SER A 136 2.96 -15.01 -15.49
N GLY A 137 4.13 -15.64 -15.27
CA GLY A 137 4.39 -17.04 -15.65
C GLY A 137 3.85 -18.08 -14.65
N TYR A 138 3.28 -17.65 -13.53
CA TYR A 138 2.85 -18.53 -12.44
C TYR A 138 1.33 -18.61 -12.34
N LEU A 139 0.80 -19.84 -12.21
CA LEU A 139 -0.63 -20.08 -12.01
C LEU A 139 -1.11 -19.66 -10.60
N PHE A 140 -0.21 -19.66 -9.62
CA PHE A 140 -0.49 -19.33 -8.21
C PHE A 140 0.54 -18.35 -7.68
N TYR A 141 0.14 -17.48 -6.77
CA TYR A 141 1.03 -16.53 -6.09
C TYR A 141 0.76 -16.53 -4.59
N LEU A 142 1.82 -16.66 -3.78
CA LEU A 142 1.70 -16.60 -2.32
C LEU A 142 1.47 -15.15 -1.87
N VAL A 143 0.23 -14.84 -1.51
CA VAL A 143 -0.19 -13.58 -0.90
C VAL A 143 -0.06 -13.76 0.61
N PHE A 144 1.19 -13.87 1.06
CA PHE A 144 1.51 -13.95 2.48
C PHE A 144 1.77 -12.52 2.92
N GLU A 145 0.81 -11.97 3.67
CA GLU A 145 0.90 -10.62 4.19
C GLU A 145 1.77 -10.57 5.43
N ASN A 146 2.32 -9.40 5.71
CA ASN A 146 3.30 -9.20 6.78
C ASN A 146 2.68 -9.38 8.19
N SER A 147 1.35 -9.45 8.29
CA SER A 147 0.57 -9.65 9.52
C SER A 147 -0.83 -10.16 9.16
N GLU A 148 -1.40 -11.02 10.02
CA GLU A 148 -2.77 -11.52 9.90
C GLU A 148 -3.75 -10.53 10.52
N CYS A 149 -4.13 -9.48 9.76
CA CYS A 149 -5.01 -8.41 10.25
C CYS A 149 -6.25 -8.25 9.38
N GLU A 150 -7.38 -7.89 10.02
CA GLU A 150 -8.65 -7.55 9.39
C GLU A 150 -8.46 -6.51 8.27
N GLU A 151 -9.13 -6.74 7.13
CA GLU A 151 -9.07 -5.98 5.88
C GLU A 151 -7.67 -5.77 5.26
N TYR A 152 -6.58 -6.32 5.83
CA TYR A 152 -5.21 -6.03 5.42
C TYR A 152 -4.75 -6.82 4.17
N LEU A 153 -5.19 -6.36 2.99
CA LEU A 153 -4.73 -6.85 1.69
C LEU A 153 -3.91 -5.79 0.95
N THR A 154 -2.75 -6.18 0.43
CA THR A 154 -1.77 -5.27 -0.19
C THR A 154 -1.63 -5.48 -1.70
N GLU A 155 -0.60 -4.87 -2.30
CA GLU A 155 -0.26 -5.08 -3.70
C GLU A 155 0.00 -6.55 -4.07
N LYS A 156 0.34 -7.41 -3.10
CA LYS A 156 0.50 -8.86 -3.32
C LYS A 156 -0.76 -9.48 -3.90
N CYS A 157 -1.92 -9.18 -3.34
CA CYS A 157 -3.20 -9.72 -3.80
C CYS A 157 -3.64 -9.09 -5.12
N PHE A 158 -3.77 -7.76 -5.13
CA PHE A 158 -4.35 -7.06 -6.27
C PHE A 158 -3.41 -6.99 -7.47
N TYR A 159 -2.16 -6.60 -7.24
CA TYR A 159 -1.21 -6.37 -8.33
C TYR A 159 -0.44 -7.63 -8.68
N ASN A 160 0.29 -8.24 -7.72
CA ASN A 160 1.19 -9.35 -8.04
C ASN A 160 0.43 -10.64 -8.40
N ALA A 161 -0.72 -10.92 -7.80
CA ALA A 161 -1.55 -12.05 -8.18
C ALA A 161 -2.57 -11.68 -9.28
N TYR A 162 -3.64 -10.95 -8.95
CA TYR A 162 -4.78 -10.79 -9.87
C TYR A 162 -4.42 -10.10 -11.19
N SER A 163 -3.60 -9.04 -11.18
CA SER A 163 -3.20 -8.35 -12.41
C SER A 163 -2.29 -9.21 -13.31
N LYS A 164 -1.62 -10.22 -12.74
CA LYS A 164 -0.68 -11.12 -13.43
C LYS A 164 -1.29 -12.46 -13.86
N GLY A 165 -2.59 -12.65 -13.63
CA GLY A 165 -3.28 -13.89 -13.99
C GLY A 165 -3.33 -14.93 -12.88
N ALA A 166 -2.40 -14.90 -11.93
CA ALA A 166 -2.27 -15.91 -10.88
C ALA A 166 -3.47 -15.95 -9.91
N ILE A 167 -3.76 -17.14 -9.39
CA ILE A 167 -4.67 -17.37 -8.27
C ILE A 167 -3.91 -17.03 -6.96
N PRO A 168 -4.36 -16.06 -6.15
CA PRO A 168 -3.73 -15.78 -4.87
C PRO A 168 -3.99 -16.91 -3.86
N VAL A 169 -2.93 -17.29 -3.15
CA VAL A 169 -2.95 -18.18 -1.99
C VAL A 169 -2.68 -17.32 -0.77
N ILE A 170 -3.71 -17.07 0.04
CA ILE A 170 -3.73 -15.99 1.03
C ILE A 170 -3.44 -16.51 2.44
N LEU A 171 -2.50 -15.83 3.10
CA LEU A 171 -2.26 -15.79 4.55
C LEU A 171 -2.28 -14.31 4.95
N GLY A 172 -3.22 -13.91 5.80
CA GLY A 172 -3.46 -12.49 6.12
C GLY A 172 -4.81 -12.29 6.82
N PRO A 173 -5.72 -11.44 6.29
CA PRO A 173 -7.05 -11.25 6.87
C PRO A 173 -7.87 -12.55 6.84
N THR A 174 -8.83 -12.66 7.76
CA THR A 174 -9.73 -13.83 7.85
C THR A 174 -10.41 -14.18 6.52
N VAL A 175 -10.80 -15.45 6.35
CA VAL A 175 -11.53 -15.94 5.15
C VAL A 175 -12.76 -15.07 4.84
N GLU A 176 -13.47 -14.61 5.87
CA GLU A 176 -14.67 -13.78 5.70
C GLU A 176 -14.34 -12.36 5.25
N ASN A 177 -13.27 -11.76 5.78
CA ASN A 177 -12.75 -10.48 5.27
C ASN A 177 -12.33 -10.62 3.79
N CYS A 178 -11.67 -11.72 3.43
CA CYS A 178 -11.35 -12.02 2.04
C CYS A 178 -12.61 -12.14 1.16
N ARG A 179 -13.68 -12.81 1.62
CA ARG A 179 -14.95 -12.89 0.89
C ARG A 179 -15.67 -11.54 0.71
N LEU A 180 -15.55 -10.64 1.69
CA LEU A 180 -16.14 -9.29 1.63
C LEU A 180 -15.39 -8.36 0.66
N LEU A 181 -14.07 -8.52 0.55
CA LEU A 181 -13.20 -7.59 -0.19
C LEU A 181 -12.75 -8.09 -1.57
N LEU A 182 -12.81 -9.40 -1.82
CA LEU A 182 -12.32 -10.03 -3.04
C LEU A 182 -13.47 -10.56 -3.91
N PRO A 183 -13.26 -10.73 -5.22
CA PRO A 183 -14.27 -11.31 -6.08
C PRO A 183 -14.67 -12.73 -5.63
N PRO A 184 -15.90 -13.19 -5.91
CA PRO A 184 -16.34 -14.53 -5.54
C PRO A 184 -15.52 -15.60 -6.28
N ASN A 185 -15.15 -16.67 -5.59
CA ASN A 185 -14.38 -17.80 -6.12
C ASN A 185 -13.10 -17.38 -6.85
N SER A 186 -12.29 -16.49 -6.26
CA SER A 186 -11.06 -15.98 -6.90
C SER A 186 -9.76 -16.34 -6.19
N PHE A 187 -9.81 -16.92 -4.99
CA PHE A 187 -8.63 -17.12 -4.12
C PHE A 187 -8.66 -18.48 -3.39
N LEU A 188 -7.48 -18.94 -2.99
CA LEU A 188 -7.30 -19.97 -1.97
C LEU A 188 -6.90 -19.27 -0.66
N HIS A 189 -7.39 -19.76 0.49
CA HIS A 189 -7.02 -19.23 1.80
C HIS A 189 -6.49 -20.36 2.68
N ILE A 190 -5.41 -20.14 3.42
CA ILE A 190 -4.74 -21.21 4.15
C ILE A 190 -5.63 -21.86 5.23
N ASP A 191 -6.42 -21.08 5.98
CA ASP A 191 -7.36 -21.59 7.01
C ASP A 191 -8.49 -22.49 6.46
N ASN A 192 -8.65 -22.62 5.13
CA ASN A 192 -9.62 -23.56 4.54
C ASN A 192 -9.08 -25.00 4.42
N PHE A 193 -7.83 -25.24 4.84
CA PHE A 193 -7.14 -26.54 4.73
C PHE A 193 -6.64 -26.97 6.10
N GLU A 194 -6.70 -28.27 6.40
CA GLU A 194 -6.22 -28.85 7.66
C GLU A 194 -4.68 -28.81 7.76
N SER A 195 -3.99 -28.74 6.62
CA SER A 195 -2.52 -28.77 6.55
C SER A 195 -1.95 -28.12 5.28
N PRO A 196 -0.69 -27.64 5.30
CA PRO A 196 0.04 -27.21 4.10
C PRO A 196 0.11 -28.30 3.01
N GLU A 197 0.18 -29.58 3.41
CA GLU A 197 0.17 -30.74 2.52
C GLU A 197 -1.16 -30.89 1.78
N GLU A 198 -2.29 -30.58 2.42
CA GLU A 198 -3.60 -30.58 1.78
C GLU A 198 -3.75 -29.42 0.79
N LEU A 199 -3.36 -28.21 1.20
CA LEU A 199 -3.29 -27.05 0.31
C LEU A 199 -2.43 -27.33 -0.94
N ALA A 200 -1.27 -27.96 -0.76
CA ALA A 200 -0.39 -28.35 -1.86
C ALA A 200 -1.05 -29.37 -2.81
N LYS A 201 -1.76 -30.38 -2.28
CA LYS A 201 -2.55 -31.32 -3.10
C LYS A 201 -3.64 -30.58 -3.89
N ASN A 202 -4.37 -29.68 -3.25
CA ASN A 202 -5.44 -28.91 -3.89
C ASN A 202 -4.91 -28.02 -5.04
N ILE A 203 -3.78 -27.34 -4.84
CA ILE A 203 -3.07 -26.57 -5.90
C ILE A 203 -2.67 -27.49 -7.07
N ILE A 204 -2.17 -28.70 -6.79
CA ILE A 204 -1.81 -29.70 -7.82
C ILE A 204 -3.05 -30.22 -8.56
N GLU A 205 -4.20 -30.36 -7.90
CA GLU A 205 -5.45 -30.74 -8.55
C GLU A 205 -6.02 -29.64 -9.45
N ILE A 206 -6.02 -28.39 -8.98
CA ILE A 206 -6.51 -27.24 -9.77
C ILE A 206 -5.63 -27.03 -11.01
N SER A 207 -4.31 -27.16 -10.89
CA SER A 207 -3.38 -27.00 -12.02
C SER A 207 -3.42 -28.12 -13.08
N LYS A 208 -4.14 -29.22 -12.82
CA LYS A 208 -4.33 -30.34 -13.76
C LYS A 208 -5.70 -30.36 -14.44
N ASP A 209 -6.61 -29.48 -14.03
CA ASP A 209 -7.99 -29.44 -14.51
C ASP A 209 -8.32 -28.02 -14.97
N ASP A 210 -8.29 -27.81 -16.28
CA ASP A 210 -8.55 -26.51 -16.92
C ASP A 210 -9.91 -25.94 -16.50
N ASN A 211 -10.93 -26.76 -16.24
CA ASN A 211 -12.24 -26.28 -15.82
C ASN A 211 -12.22 -25.77 -14.37
N LYS A 212 -11.52 -26.46 -13.47
CA LYS A 212 -11.26 -25.96 -12.11
C LYS A 212 -10.45 -24.67 -12.15
N LEU A 213 -9.33 -24.64 -12.90
CA LEU A 213 -8.46 -23.47 -13.03
C LEU A 213 -9.23 -22.25 -13.57
N LEU A 214 -9.96 -22.41 -14.67
CA LEU A 214 -10.79 -21.35 -15.26
C LEU A 214 -11.93 -20.89 -14.34
N SER A 215 -12.43 -21.75 -13.44
CA SER A 215 -13.44 -21.35 -12.46
C SER A 215 -12.95 -20.22 -11.53
N TYR A 216 -11.65 -20.21 -11.19
CA TYR A 216 -11.00 -19.17 -10.39
C TYR A 216 -10.74 -17.85 -11.14
N HIS A 217 -11.13 -17.78 -12.42
CA HIS A 217 -10.98 -16.60 -13.26
C HIS A 217 -12.30 -16.05 -13.80
N ARG A 218 -13.44 -16.72 -13.56
CA ARG A 218 -14.77 -16.28 -14.03
C ARG A 218 -15.16 -14.88 -13.57
N TRP A 219 -14.70 -14.47 -12.38
CA TRP A 219 -14.92 -13.12 -11.85
C TRP A 219 -14.40 -12.00 -12.77
N ARG A 220 -13.43 -12.28 -13.66
CA ARG A 220 -12.88 -11.29 -14.61
C ARG A 220 -13.91 -10.80 -15.64
N ASN A 221 -15.07 -11.45 -15.74
CA ASN A 221 -16.20 -10.98 -16.54
C ASN A 221 -16.89 -9.75 -15.92
N ASP A 222 -16.87 -9.64 -14.58
CA ASP A 222 -17.66 -8.66 -13.81
C ASP A 222 -16.78 -7.64 -13.05
N PHE A 223 -15.50 -7.95 -12.83
CA PHE A 223 -14.57 -7.09 -12.09
C PHE A 223 -13.23 -6.90 -12.83
N GLU A 224 -12.71 -5.68 -12.78
CA GLU A 224 -11.37 -5.32 -13.27
C GLU A 224 -10.39 -5.01 -12.12
N VAL A 225 -9.10 -5.24 -12.36
CA VAL A 225 -8.01 -4.86 -11.44
C VAL A 225 -7.49 -3.49 -11.83
N VAL A 226 -7.68 -2.51 -10.94
CA VAL A 226 -7.32 -1.10 -11.20
C VAL A 226 -6.10 -0.71 -10.36
N ASN A 227 -4.96 -0.45 -11.01
CA ASN A 227 -3.77 0.08 -10.33
C ASN A 227 -3.73 1.61 -10.40
N GLU A 228 -4.12 2.25 -9.30
CA GLU A 228 -4.22 3.70 -9.14
C GLU A 228 -3.30 4.27 -8.04
N HIS A 229 -2.37 3.46 -7.54
CA HIS A 229 -1.63 3.78 -6.33
C HIS A 229 -0.28 4.49 -6.61
N GLY A 230 0.20 4.44 -7.86
CA GLY A 230 1.52 4.91 -8.27
C GLY A 230 2.55 3.78 -8.38
N TYR A 231 2.31 2.66 -7.69
CA TYR A 231 3.16 1.48 -7.76
C TYR A 231 3.26 0.92 -9.18
N PHE A 232 4.43 0.37 -9.51
CA PHE A 232 4.73 -0.31 -10.78
C PHE A 232 4.57 0.56 -12.03
N GLY A 233 4.79 1.88 -11.89
CA GLY A 233 4.69 2.83 -13.00
C GLY A 233 3.27 3.26 -13.37
N SER A 234 2.26 2.84 -12.59
CA SER A 234 0.91 3.40 -12.67
C SER A 234 0.90 4.88 -12.29
N LYS A 235 -0.13 5.61 -12.71
CA LYS A 235 -0.39 6.96 -12.19
C LYS A 235 -1.10 6.87 -10.84
N SER A 236 -0.71 7.74 -9.89
CA SER A 236 -1.38 7.81 -8.59
C SER A 236 -2.65 8.68 -8.67
N TYR A 237 -3.79 8.13 -8.26
CA TYR A 237 -5.10 8.82 -8.22
C TYR A 237 -5.59 9.10 -6.79
N HIS A 238 -4.78 8.87 -5.76
CA HIS A 238 -5.15 9.13 -4.36
C HIS A 238 -5.73 10.54 -4.12
N LEU A 239 -5.15 11.56 -4.76
CA LEU A 239 -5.64 12.94 -4.66
C LEU A 239 -6.96 13.15 -5.42
N CYS A 240 -7.18 12.42 -6.52
CA CYS A 240 -8.49 12.36 -7.17
C CYS A 240 -9.53 11.77 -6.21
N ARG A 241 -9.24 10.64 -5.55
CA ARG A 241 -10.19 9.96 -4.67
C ARG A 241 -10.61 10.80 -3.46
N ILE A 242 -9.71 11.61 -2.89
CA ILE A 242 -10.06 12.58 -1.84
C ILE A 242 -10.98 13.67 -2.39
N CYS A 243 -10.68 14.21 -3.57
CA CYS A 243 -11.49 15.25 -4.21
C CYS A 243 -12.88 14.70 -4.61
N GLU A 244 -12.95 13.50 -5.17
CA GLU A 244 -14.20 12.76 -5.46
C GLU A 244 -15.02 12.54 -4.19
N ALA A 245 -14.41 12.08 -3.09
CA ALA A 245 -15.09 11.87 -1.82
C ALA A 245 -15.75 13.16 -1.28
N LEU A 246 -15.09 14.32 -1.41
CA LEU A 246 -15.67 15.61 -1.00
C LEU A 246 -16.87 16.06 -1.86
N ASN A 247 -16.98 15.57 -3.09
CA ASN A 247 -18.10 15.87 -3.98
C ASN A 247 -19.25 14.87 -3.81
N TYR A 248 -18.95 13.57 -3.64
CA TYR A 248 -19.92 12.48 -3.79
C TYR A 248 -20.22 11.67 -2.52
N ASN A 249 -19.40 11.72 -1.46
CA ASN A 249 -19.73 10.98 -0.24
C ASN A 249 -20.86 11.66 0.54
N ASP A 250 -21.52 10.87 1.39
CA ASP A 250 -22.49 11.38 2.38
C ASP A 250 -21.87 12.50 3.23
N ARG A 251 -22.66 13.56 3.40
CA ARG A 251 -22.31 14.78 4.16
C ARG A 251 -22.76 14.71 5.62
N SER A 252 -23.37 13.60 6.05
CA SER A 252 -23.71 13.36 7.45
C SER A 252 -22.45 13.42 8.34
N ASN A 253 -22.61 13.90 9.57
CA ASN A 253 -21.49 14.05 10.49
C ASN A 253 -21.07 12.67 11.05
N LYS A 254 -19.97 12.13 10.54
CA LYS A 254 -19.41 10.85 10.99
C LYS A 254 -18.27 11.08 12.00
N VAL A 255 -18.57 10.87 13.27
CA VAL A 255 -17.59 10.99 14.37
C VAL A 255 -17.19 9.61 14.86
N TYR A 256 -15.89 9.37 15.00
CA TYR A 256 -15.33 8.13 15.54
C TYR A 256 -14.95 8.35 17.00
N THR A 257 -15.52 7.56 17.91
CA THR A 257 -15.15 7.57 19.33
C THR A 257 -13.78 6.93 19.55
N ALA A 258 -13.19 7.14 20.73
CA ALA A 258 -11.96 6.46 21.13
C ALA A 258 -12.08 4.92 21.07
N GLU A 259 -13.27 4.35 21.32
CA GLU A 259 -13.51 2.92 21.18
C GLU A 259 -13.52 2.48 19.70
N ASN A 260 -14.16 3.24 18.81
CA ASN A 260 -14.15 2.96 17.37
C ASN A 260 -12.72 3.00 16.81
N LEU A 261 -11.94 4.01 17.22
CA LEU A 261 -10.54 4.15 16.83
C LEU A 261 -9.68 3.02 17.42
N ARG A 262 -9.94 2.61 18.68
CA ARG A 262 -9.21 1.50 19.31
C ARG A 262 -9.40 0.18 18.57
N LYS A 263 -10.64 -0.15 18.17
CA LYS A 263 -10.91 -1.38 17.39
C LYS A 263 -10.11 -1.45 16.09
N TYR A 264 -9.79 -0.30 15.49
CA TYR A 264 -8.99 -0.20 14.28
C TYR A 264 -7.47 -0.14 14.53
N PHE A 265 -7.01 0.55 15.57
CA PHE A 265 -5.58 0.82 15.80
C PHE A 265 -4.88 -0.09 16.83
N ASP A 266 -5.62 -0.82 17.66
CA ASP A 266 -5.06 -1.76 18.65
C ASP A 266 -5.01 -3.16 18.01
N PRO A 267 -3.81 -3.73 17.72
CA PRO A 267 -3.68 -5.02 17.05
C PRO A 267 -4.38 -6.17 17.78
N LYS A 268 -4.61 -6.05 19.08
CA LYS A 268 -5.35 -7.05 19.88
C LYS A 268 -6.80 -7.23 19.47
N PHE A 269 -7.37 -6.28 18.72
CA PHE A 269 -8.75 -6.32 18.23
C PHE A 269 -8.85 -6.49 16.72
N SER A 270 -7.74 -6.31 16.00
CA SER A 270 -7.70 -6.22 14.54
C SER A 270 -6.74 -7.21 13.90
N CYS A 271 -5.93 -7.96 14.67
CA CYS A 271 -4.98 -8.94 14.19
C CYS A 271 -4.98 -10.23 15.04
N ARG A 272 -4.55 -11.33 14.42
CA ARG A 272 -4.39 -12.67 15.00
C ARG A 272 -2.93 -12.97 15.35
#